data_AF-A0A355DL44-F1
#
_entry.id   AF-A0A355DL44-F1
#
_cell.length_a   1.000
_cell.length_b   1.000
_cell.length_c   1.000
_cell.angle_alpha   90.00
_cell.angle_beta   90.00
_cell.angle_gamma   90.00
#
_symmetry.space_group_name_H-M   'P 1'
#
loop_
_entity.id
_entity.type
_entity.pdbx_description
1 polymer ?
#
loop_
_entity_poly.entity_id
_entity_poly.type
_entity_poly.pdbx_seq_one_letter_code
_entity_poly.pdbx_strand_id
1 'polypeptide(L)' 'MDGFSCCEQLKKNPETRQVPVLMITALEDKKSVNQAFAVGATDYVTKPIHWPVLIQRVRRLILQSQLYRQ' A
#
# COMPACT_ATOMS: atom_id res chain seq x y z
N MET A 1 -9.54 13.02 7.66
CA MET A 1 -8.29 12.33 7.30
C MET A 1 -8.64 11.22 6.32
N ASP A 2 -7.98 11.16 5.17
CA ASP A 2 -8.23 10.15 4.12
C ASP A 2 -7.12 9.08 4.09
N GLY A 3 -7.24 8.10 3.19
CA GLY A 3 -6.27 7.02 3.05
C GLY A 3 -4.86 7.49 2.66
N PHE A 4 -4.76 8.51 1.79
CA PHE A 4 -3.48 9.07 1.35
C PHE A 4 -2.75 9.77 2.49
N SER A 5 -3.44 10.63 3.24
CA SER A 5 -2.88 11.33 4.39
C SER A 5 -2.43 10.36 5.48
N CYS A 6 -3.22 9.31 5.73
CA CYS A 6 -2.86 8.26 6.69
C CYS A 6 -1.59 7.51 6.26
N CYS A 7 -1.50 7.11 4.98
CA CYS A 7 -0.30 6.45 4.45
C CYS A 7 0.93 7.36 4.56
N GLU A 8 0.80 8.64 4.21
CA GLU A 8 1.89 9.60 4.31
C GLU A 8 2.41 9.73 5.76
N GLN A 9 1.50 9.80 6.74
CA GLN A 9 1.86 9.86 8.15
C GLN A 9 2.57 8.60 8.63
N LEU A 10 2.09 7.41 8.24
CA LEU A 10 2.76 6.13 8.52
C LEU A 10 4.17 6.10 7.93
N LYS A 11 4.35 6.66 6.73
CA LYS A 11 5.65 6.68 6.04
C LYS A 11 6.63 7.71 6.62
N LYS A 12 6.12 8.79 7.23
CA LYS A 12 6.93 9.80 7.92
C LYS A 12 7.38 9.36 9.32
N ASN A 13 6.64 8.48 10.00
CA ASN A 13 6.98 8.02 11.34
C ASN A 13 8.12 6.97 11.30
N PRO A 14 9.27 7.19 11.98
CA PRO A 14 10.40 6.25 12.00
C PRO A 14 10.07 4.82 12.43
N GLU A 15 9.09 4.65 13.33
CA GLU A 15 8.68 3.35 13.86
C GLU A 15 7.84 2.54 12.86
N THR A 16 7.11 3.22 11.97
CA THR A 16 6.16 2.58 11.04
C THR A 16 6.54 2.71 9.57
N ARG A 17 7.55 3.53 9.22
CA ARG A 17 7.96 3.78 7.82
C ARG A 17 8.28 2.52 7.02
N GLN A 18 8.79 1.48 7.68
CA GLN A 18 9.15 0.20 7.06
C GLN A 18 7.96 -0.74 6.83
N VAL A 19 6.81 -0.50 7.45
CA VAL A 19 5.63 -1.35 7.31
C VAL A 19 5.07 -1.19 5.89
N PRO A 20 4.91 -2.27 5.10
CA PRO A 20 4.33 -2.16 3.76
C PRO A 20 2.86 -1.73 3.83
N VAL A 21 2.44 -0.83 2.94
CA VAL A 21 1.06 -0.33 2.88
C VAL A 21 0.44 -0.72 1.55
N LEU A 22 -0.63 -1.52 1.60
CA LEU A 22 -1.45 -1.86 0.45
C LEU A 22 -2.74 -1.03 0.49
N MET A 23 -2.92 -0.14 -0.48
CA MET A 23 -4.15 0.64 -0.61
C MET A 23 -5.21 -0.14 -1.36
N ILE A 24 -6.43 -0.19 -0.83
CA ILE A 24 -7.61 -0.76 -1.48
C ILE A 24 -8.68 0.32 -1.62
N THR A 25 -9.07 0.69 -2.83
CA THR A 25 -9.93 1.85 -3.07
C THR A 25 -10.83 1.69 -4.29
N ALA A 26 -11.91 2.46 -4.37
CA ALA A 26 -12.76 2.55 -5.55
C ALA A 26 -12.24 3.57 -6.59
N LEU A 27 -11.18 4.30 -6.27
CA LEU A 27 -10.55 5.25 -7.19
C LEU A 27 -9.69 4.47 -8.19
N GLU A 28 -9.96 4.61 -9.49
CA GLU A 28 -9.24 3.87 -10.54
C GLU A 28 -8.54 4.78 -11.55
N ASP A 29 -8.67 6.09 -11.38
CA ASP A 29 -8.00 7.06 -12.24
C ASP A 29 -6.48 7.07 -12.01
N LYS A 30 -5.74 7.37 -13.07
CA LYS A 30 -4.26 7.39 -13.04
C LYS A 30 -3.71 8.35 -11.99
N LYS A 31 -4.40 9.46 -11.69
CA LYS A 31 -3.93 10.44 -10.71
C LYS A 31 -3.98 9.86 -9.30
N SER A 32 -5.06 9.15 -8.95
CA SER A 32 -5.19 8.45 -7.66
C SER A 32 -4.13 7.36 -7.46
N VAL A 33 -3.84 6.58 -8.50
CA VAL A 33 -2.77 5.57 -8.48
C VAL A 33 -1.40 6.22 -8.27
N ASN A 34 -1.09 7.27 -9.04
CA ASN A 34 0.17 8.00 -8.91
C ASN A 34 0.32 8.63 -7.53
N GLN A 35 -0.76 9.21 -6.99
CA GLN A 35 -0.78 9.79 -5.66
C GLN A 35 -0.52 8.74 -4.58
N ALA A 36 -1.11 7.54 -4.67
CA ALA A 36 -0.87 6.46 -3.72
C ALA A 36 0.62 6.13 -3.59
N PHE A 37 1.29 5.94 -4.73
CA PHE A 37 2.72 5.64 -4.73
C PHE A 37 3.58 6.82 -4.29
N ALA A 38 3.20 8.06 -4.64
CA ALA A 38 3.90 9.26 -4.20
C ALA A 38 3.88 9.44 -2.67
N VAL A 39 2.79 9.06 -1.99
CA VAL A 39 2.69 9.09 -0.52
C VAL A 39 3.29 7.86 0.16
N GLY A 40 3.95 6.97 -0.59
CA GLY A 40 4.69 5.84 -0.06
C GLY A 40 3.89 4.54 0.10
N ALA A 41 2.73 4.41 -0.55
CA ALA A 41 2.08 3.11 -0.64
C ALA A 41 2.99 2.10 -1.35
N THR A 42 3.02 0.87 -0.85
CA THR A 42 3.81 -0.22 -1.43
C THR A 42 3.08 -0.85 -2.60
N ASP A 43 1.74 -0.90 -2.54
CA ASP A 43 0.91 -1.46 -3.60
C ASP A 43 -0.50 -0.84 -3.57
N TYR A 44 -1.24 -1.03 -4.66
CA TYR A 44 -2.56 -0.45 -4.91
C TYR A 44 -3.49 -1.46 -5.59
N VAL A 45 -4.72 -1.59 -5.08
CA VAL A 45 -5.76 -2.47 -5.61
C VAL A 45 -7.09 -1.71 -5.72
N THR A 46 -7.72 -1.80 -6.88
CA THR A 46 -9.05 -1.22 -7.09
C THR A 46 -10.16 -2.17 -6.63
N LYS A 47 -11.30 -1.60 -6.25
CA LYS A 47 -12.57 -2.33 -6.06
C LYS A 47 -13.33 -2.42 -7.38
N PRO A 48 -14.10 -3.50 -7.64
CA PRO A 48 -14.31 -4.67 -6.78
C PRO A 48 -13.06 -5.56 -6.68
N ILE A 49 -12.87 -6.20 -5.52
CA ILE A 49 -11.65 -6.95 -5.22
C ILE A 49 -11.61 -8.26 -6.02
N HIS A 50 -10.55 -8.44 -6.81
CA HIS A 50 -10.21 -9.73 -7.38
C HIS A 50 -9.40 -10.57 -6.37
N TRP A 51 -10.10 -11.40 -5.58
CA TRP A 51 -9.51 -12.13 -4.44
C TRP A 51 -8.25 -12.94 -4.75
N PRO A 52 -8.17 -13.73 -5.83
CA PRO A 52 -6.94 -14.46 -6.14
C PRO A 52 -5.72 -13.55 -6.32
N VAL A 53 -5.91 -12.35 -6.89
CA VAL A 53 -4.83 -11.38 -7.10
C VAL A 53 -4.43 -10.74 -5.79
N LEU A 54 -5.40 -10.36 -4.95
CA LEU A 54 -5.14 -9.77 -3.64
C LEU A 54 -4.30 -10.70 -2.75
N ILE A 55 -4.62 -12.00 -2.73
CA ILE A 55 -3.88 -13.00 -1.94
C ILE A 55 -2.40 -13.05 -2.38
N GLN A 56 -2.13 -13.05 -3.69
CA GLN A 56 -0.76 -13.06 -4.20
C GLN A 56 -0.01 -11.78 -3.86
N ARG A 57 -0.67 -10.62 -3.94
CA ARG A 57 -0.10 -9.32 -3.53
C ARG A 57 0.26 -9.30 -2.05
N VAL A 58 -0.65 -9.71 -1.17
CA VAL A 58 -0.39 -9.77 0.27
C VAL A 58 0.76 -10.72 0.60
N ARG A 59 0.81 -11.91 0.00
CA ARG A 59 1.94 -12.85 0.16
C ARG A 59 3.26 -12.20 -0.20
N ARG A 60 3.33 -11.51 -1.35
CA ARG A 60 4.52 -10.79 -1.78
C ARG A 60 4.95 -9.71 -0.79
N LEU A 61 4.01 -8.95 -0.25
CA LEU A 61 4.30 -7.89 0.74
C LEU A 61 4.84 -8.44 2.06
N ILE A 62 4.29 -9.56 2.53
CA ILE A 62 4.77 -10.24 3.75
C ILE A 62 6.20 -10.75 3.54
N LEU A 63 6.46 -11.45 2.43
CA LEU A 63 7.79 -11.94 2.08
C LEU A 63 8.81 -10.80 1.99
N GLN A 64 8.44 -9.70 1.33
CA GLN A 64 9.27 -8.51 1.25
C GLN A 64 9.57 -7.91 2.64
N SER A 65 8.57 -7.82 3.52
CA SER A 65 8.74 -7.30 4.89
C SER A 65 9.64 -8.19 5.77
N GLN A 66 9.72 -9.49 5.49
CA GLN A 66 10.62 -10.40 6.20
C GLN A 66 12.08 -10.19 5.78
N LEU A 67 12.33 -9.91 4.49
CA LEU A 67 13.68 -9.63 3.98
C LEU A 67 14.30 -8.36 4.57
N TYR A 68 13.50 -7.29 4.74
CA TYR A 68 14.00 -6.04 5.33
C TYR A 68 14.19 -6.08 6.85
N ARG A 69 13.83 -7.20 7.51
CA ARG A 69 14.02 -7.40 8.95
C ARG A 69 15.31 -8.17 9.30
N GLN A 70 16.05 -8.63 8.30
CA GLN A 70 17.38 -9.23 8.44
C GLN A 70 18.45 -8.15 8.26
#